data_AF-A0A564MBZ7-F1
#
_entry.id   AF-A0A564MBZ7-F1
#
_cell.length_a   1.000
_cell.length_b   1.000
_cell.length_c   1.000
_cell.angle_alpha   90.00
_cell.angle_beta   90.00
_cell.angle_gamma   90.00
#
_symmetry.space_group_name_H-M   'P 1'
#
loop_
_entity.id
_entity.type
_entity.pdbx_description
1 polymer ?
#
loop_
_entity_poly.entity_id
_entity_poly.type
_entity_poly.pdbx_seq_one_letter_code
_entity_poly.pdbx_strand_id
1 'polypeptide(L)'
;MSNKTMKTANRAQRRKSKSQNRKKAFVFKHRRVGLTFLTSIKEGYRPQLSSPTSIDCARAEFGTYTGQVHAVTPGGKLVGIDACIFSEVTGLWEEGITTIESCCGHNKAKSYIAVVEKDIARMLALGYQPDKGHETGCVFYSKTSRHDK
;
A
#
# COMPACT_ATOMS: atom_id res chain seq x y z
N MET A 1 -25.53 8.68 52.00
CA MET A 1 -24.52 8.02 51.15
C MET A 1 -24.99 8.06 49.70
N SER A 2 -24.19 8.62 48.79
CA SER A 2 -24.65 9.13 47.49
C SER A 2 -24.57 8.08 46.36
N ASN A 3 -25.73 7.69 45.81
CA ASN A 3 -25.91 6.71 44.72
C ASN A 3 -25.43 7.18 43.33
N LYS A 4 -24.72 8.32 43.22
CA LYS A 4 -24.28 8.87 41.92
C LYS A 4 -23.00 8.23 41.39
N THR A 5 -22.16 7.64 42.25
CA THR A 5 -20.84 7.11 41.88
C THR A 5 -20.89 5.74 41.18
N MET A 6 -21.94 4.94 41.39
CA MET A 6 -22.06 3.60 40.77
C MET A 6 -22.49 3.62 39.29
N LYS A 7 -23.25 4.64 38.84
CA LYS A 7 -23.77 4.67 37.46
C LYS A 7 -22.71 5.01 36.41
N THR A 8 -21.64 5.71 36.79
CA THR A 8 -20.56 6.13 35.87
C THR A 8 -19.56 5.01 35.59
N ALA A 9 -19.29 4.14 36.58
CA ALA A 9 -18.37 3.00 36.43
C ALA A 9 -18.84 1.99 35.37
N ASN A 10 -20.14 1.68 35.36
CA ASN A 10 -20.74 0.76 34.38
C ASN A 10 -20.70 1.30 32.94
N ARG A 11 -20.82 2.62 32.75
CA ARG A 11 -20.73 3.24 31.41
C ARG A 11 -19.31 3.20 30.85
N ALA A 12 -18.30 3.36 31.69
CA ALA A 12 -16.90 3.31 31.30
C ALA A 12 -16.45 1.88 30.93
N GLN A 13 -16.89 0.88 31.70
CA GLN A 13 -16.59 -0.53 31.42
C GLN A 13 -17.26 -1.03 30.13
N ARG A 14 -18.51 -0.60 29.84
CA ARG A 14 -19.22 -0.94 28.58
C ARG A 14 -18.57 -0.33 27.32
N ARG A 15 -17.85 0.79 27.45
CA ARG A 15 -17.08 1.39 26.35
C ARG A 15 -15.79 0.63 26.05
N LYS A 16 -15.12 0.09 27.08
CA LYS A 16 -13.89 -0.70 26.90
C LYS A 16 -14.16 -2.05 26.21
N SER A 17 -15.25 -2.75 26.55
CA SER A 17 -15.59 -4.02 25.90
C SER A 17 -16.02 -3.87 24.44
N LYS A 18 -16.71 -2.78 24.08
CA LYS A 18 -17.10 -2.48 22.68
C LYS A 18 -15.90 -2.14 21.78
N SER A 19 -14.78 -1.68 22.37
CA SER A 19 -13.54 -1.35 21.66
C SER A 19 -12.69 -2.58 21.33
N GLN A 20 -12.81 -3.67 22.09
CA GLN A 20 -11.94 -4.85 21.92
C GLN A 20 -12.43 -5.83 20.84
N ASN A 21 -13.71 -5.75 20.43
CA ASN A 21 -14.29 -6.72 19.49
C ASN A 21 -14.64 -6.14 18.10
N ARG A 22 -14.01 -5.02 17.69
CA ARG A 22 -14.09 -4.56 16.31
C ARG A 22 -12.88 -5.07 15.53
N LYS A 23 -13.07 -6.18 14.81
CA LYS A 23 -12.24 -6.44 13.62
C LYS A 23 -12.41 -5.23 12.71
N LYS A 24 -11.38 -4.41 12.53
CA LYS A 24 -11.41 -3.28 11.61
C LYS A 24 -11.44 -3.86 10.19
N ALA A 25 -12.61 -4.02 9.61
CA ALA A 25 -12.73 -4.13 8.16
C ALA A 25 -12.34 -2.76 7.59
N PHE A 26 -11.09 -2.63 7.13
CA PHE A 26 -10.67 -1.45 6.38
C PHE A 26 -11.22 -1.58 4.96
N VAL A 27 -12.28 -0.83 4.68
CA VAL A 27 -12.72 -0.59 3.31
C VAL A 27 -11.84 0.54 2.78
N PHE A 28 -11.01 0.24 1.78
CA PHE A 28 -10.25 1.25 1.05
C PHE A 28 -11.23 2.20 0.37
N LYS A 29 -11.42 3.39 0.95
CA LYS A 29 -12.14 4.48 0.29
C LYS A 29 -11.10 5.49 -0.17
N HIS A 30 -11.07 5.76 -1.48
CA HIS A 30 -10.31 6.89 -2.03
C HIS A 30 -10.70 8.16 -1.28
N ARG A 31 -9.76 8.70 -0.50
CA ARG A 31 -9.93 9.97 0.20
C ARG A 31 -9.92 11.07 -0.87
N ARG A 32 -11.09 11.61 -1.21
CA ARG A 32 -11.14 12.89 -1.95
C ARG A 32 -10.65 13.97 -0.99
N VAL A 33 -9.40 14.39 -1.14
CA VAL A 33 -8.81 15.47 -0.35
C VAL A 33 -9.53 16.77 -0.73
N GLY A 34 -10.06 17.48 0.27
CA GLY A 34 -10.78 18.73 0.09
C GLY A 34 -9.89 19.84 -0.47
N LEU A 35 -10.50 20.68 -1.31
CA LEU A 35 -9.90 21.70 -2.17
C LEU A 35 -9.31 22.93 -1.43
N THR A 36 -9.01 22.85 -0.13
CA THR A 36 -8.68 24.05 0.68
C THR A 36 -7.20 24.21 1.04
N PHE A 37 -6.31 23.37 0.49
CA PHE A 37 -4.85 23.53 0.66
C PHE A 37 -4.14 24.11 -0.58
N LEU A 38 -4.89 24.77 -1.48
CA LEU A 38 -4.39 25.26 -2.78
C LEU A 38 -4.50 26.78 -2.95
N THR A 39 -4.28 27.54 -1.88
CA THR A 39 -4.13 29.00 -1.98
C THR A 39 -2.75 29.41 -1.49
N SER A 40 -1.74 29.18 -2.33
CA SER A 40 -0.54 30.03 -2.47
C SER A 40 0.58 29.25 -3.16
N ILE A 41 0.40 28.92 -4.43
CA ILE A 41 1.55 28.69 -5.32
C ILE A 41 1.23 29.44 -6.60
N LYS A 42 2.05 30.45 -6.89
CA LYS A 42 1.94 31.34 -8.05
C LYS A 42 1.86 30.53 -9.34
N GLU A 43 1.01 31.01 -10.24
CA GLU A 43 0.84 30.53 -11.60
C GLU A 43 2.20 30.36 -12.30
N GLY A 44 2.53 29.12 -12.64
CA GLY A 44 3.77 28.79 -13.32
C GLY A 44 3.87 27.28 -13.48
N TYR A 45 3.24 26.77 -14.53
CA TYR A 45 3.36 25.39 -15.01
C TYR A 45 3.20 24.31 -13.93
N ARG A 46 1.95 23.95 -13.62
CA ARG A 46 1.67 22.63 -13.06
C ARG A 46 1.83 21.66 -14.23
N PRO A 47 2.85 20.78 -14.29
CA PRO A 47 2.80 19.69 -15.25
C PRO A 47 1.48 18.99 -14.93
N GLN A 48 0.64 18.79 -15.95
CA GLN A 48 -0.43 17.82 -15.84
C GLN A 48 0.27 16.55 -15.35
N LEU A 49 0.10 16.20 -14.07
CA LEU A 49 0.38 14.86 -13.61
C LEU A 49 -0.73 14.06 -14.27
N SER A 50 -0.53 13.76 -15.56
CA SER A 50 -1.38 12.87 -16.31
C SER A 50 -1.40 11.62 -15.46
N SER A 51 -2.53 11.37 -14.80
CA SER A 51 -2.82 10.04 -14.28
C SER A 51 -2.44 9.10 -15.41
N PRO A 52 -1.40 8.25 -15.27
CA PRO A 52 -0.93 7.49 -16.41
C PRO A 52 -2.13 6.69 -16.88
N THR A 53 -2.66 7.08 -18.05
CA THR A 53 -3.54 6.22 -18.84
C THR A 53 -2.77 4.92 -18.92
N SER A 54 -3.31 3.90 -18.25
CA SER A 54 -2.56 2.77 -17.73
C SER A 54 -1.52 2.31 -18.73
N ILE A 55 -0.24 2.56 -18.42
CA ILE A 55 0.84 1.99 -19.20
C ILE A 55 0.74 0.49 -18.96
N ASP A 56 0.20 -0.22 -19.95
CA ASP A 56 -0.10 -1.63 -19.83
C ASP A 56 1.20 -2.43 -20.01
N CYS A 57 1.70 -3.02 -18.91
CA CYS A 57 2.91 -3.85 -18.90
C CYS A 57 2.66 -5.26 -19.47
N ALA A 58 1.42 -5.63 -19.84
CA ALA A 58 1.01 -7.01 -20.18
C ALA A 58 1.76 -7.65 -21.35
N ARG A 59 2.32 -6.85 -22.25
CA ARG A 59 3.06 -7.33 -23.43
C ARG A 59 4.57 -7.12 -23.32
N ALA A 60 5.05 -6.54 -22.23
CA ALA A 60 6.48 -6.32 -22.04
C ALA A 60 7.21 -7.67 -21.92
N GLU A 61 8.39 -7.76 -22.52
CA GLU A 61 9.31 -8.87 -22.28
C GLU A 61 10.09 -8.64 -20.98
N PHE A 62 10.39 -9.73 -20.26
CA PHE A 62 11.21 -9.64 -19.06
C PHE A 62 12.58 -9.01 -19.37
N GLY A 63 13.06 -8.15 -18.49
CA GLY A 63 14.33 -7.43 -18.65
C GLY A 63 14.29 -6.22 -19.59
N THR A 64 13.15 -5.91 -20.22
CA THR A 64 13.01 -4.69 -21.04
C THR A 64 12.73 -3.44 -20.22
N TYR A 65 12.27 -3.60 -18.97
CA TYR A 65 11.83 -2.51 -18.08
C TYR A 65 10.75 -1.61 -18.73
N THR A 66 10.08 -2.12 -19.77
CA THR A 66 9.04 -1.38 -20.48
C THR A 66 7.80 -1.30 -19.61
N GLY A 67 7.26 -0.08 -19.48
CA GLY A 67 6.09 0.18 -18.66
C GLY A 67 6.37 0.50 -17.19
N GLN A 68 7.63 0.77 -16.86
CA GLN A 68 8.00 1.27 -15.54
C GLN A 68 7.75 2.78 -15.39
N VAL A 69 7.31 3.17 -14.20
CA VAL A 69 7.23 4.54 -13.72
C VAL A 69 8.32 4.74 -12.69
N HIS A 70 8.98 5.90 -12.73
CA HIS A 70 10.05 6.21 -11.82
C HIS A 70 9.52 6.91 -10.57
N ALA A 71 10.00 6.49 -9.40
CA ALA A 71 9.75 7.14 -8.12
C ALA A 71 11.02 7.19 -7.27
N VAL A 72 11.05 8.13 -6.33
CA VAL A 72 12.11 8.24 -5.33
C VAL A 72 11.69 7.46 -4.09
N THR A 73 12.51 6.49 -3.67
CA THR A 73 12.26 5.73 -2.45
C THR A 73 12.33 6.63 -1.22
N PRO A 74 11.79 6.21 -0.05
CA PRO A 74 11.98 6.95 1.20
C PRO A 74 13.44 7.20 1.58
N GLY A 75 14.38 6.39 1.06
CA GLY A 75 15.82 6.56 1.22
C GLY A 75 16.48 7.51 0.19
N GLY A 76 15.70 8.17 -0.68
CA GLY A 76 16.20 9.13 -1.65
C GLY A 76 16.73 8.54 -2.97
N LYS A 77 16.54 7.24 -3.22
CA LYS A 77 17.03 6.58 -4.45
C LYS A 77 15.96 6.62 -5.54
N LEU A 78 16.31 7.01 -6.75
CA LEU A 78 15.43 6.88 -7.92
C LEU A 78 15.36 5.41 -8.37
N VAL A 79 14.15 4.86 -8.50
CA VAL A 79 13.90 3.47 -8.92
C VAL A 79 12.76 3.41 -9.93
N GLY A 80 12.80 2.41 -10.82
CA GLY A 80 11.69 2.07 -11.73
C GLY A 80 10.79 1.00 -11.10
N ILE A 81 9.47 1.20 -11.20
CA ILE A 81 8.45 0.28 -10.71
C ILE A 81 7.43 0.08 -11.82
N ASP A 82 7.00 -1.16 -12.07
CA ASP A 82 5.97 -1.42 -13.07
C ASP A 82 4.69 -0.64 -12.75
N ALA A 83 4.17 0.09 -13.75
CA ALA A 83 3.02 0.97 -13.58
C ALA A 83 1.79 0.27 -12.98
N CYS A 84 1.64 -1.03 -13.26
CA CYS A 84 0.52 -1.85 -12.78
C CYS A 84 0.46 -2.01 -11.25
N ILE A 85 1.61 -2.02 -10.57
CA ILE A 85 1.70 -2.19 -9.10
C ILE A 85 2.27 -0.96 -8.41
N PHE A 86 2.52 0.12 -9.16
CA PHE A 86 3.11 1.37 -8.66
C PHE A 86 2.43 1.89 -7.40
N SER A 87 1.11 2.03 -7.43
CA SER A 87 0.34 2.56 -6.29
C SER A 87 0.41 1.67 -5.04
N GLU A 88 0.58 0.36 -5.24
CA GLU A 88 0.71 -0.58 -4.13
C GLU A 88 2.10 -0.49 -3.50
N VAL A 89 3.17 -0.45 -4.31
CA VAL A 89 4.54 -0.28 -3.81
C VAL A 89 4.70 1.05 -3.08
N THR A 90 4.19 2.15 -3.63
CA THR A 90 4.26 3.45 -2.94
C THR A 90 3.40 3.48 -1.68
N GLY A 91 2.23 2.82 -1.68
CA GLY A 91 1.41 2.68 -0.48
C GLY A 91 2.10 1.89 0.63
N LEU A 92 2.86 0.85 0.28
CA LEU A 92 3.70 0.13 1.23
C LEU A 92 4.79 1.04 1.82
N TRP A 93 5.40 1.91 1.01
CA TRP A 93 6.36 2.89 1.51
C TRP A 93 5.73 3.90 2.47
N GLU A 94 4.51 4.35 2.21
CA GLU A 94 3.75 5.24 3.12
C GLU A 94 3.46 4.55 4.47
N GLU A 95 3.24 3.23 4.47
CA GLU A 95 3.14 2.41 5.67
C GLU A 95 4.51 2.11 6.33
N GLY A 96 5.60 2.68 5.78
CA GLY A 96 6.97 2.54 6.25
C GLY A 96 7.60 1.19 5.91
N ILE A 97 7.08 0.44 4.94
CA ILE A 97 7.61 -0.87 4.52
C ILE A 97 8.73 -0.63 3.52
N THR A 98 9.85 -1.30 3.72
CA THR A 98 11.00 -1.24 2.81
C THR A 98 10.92 -2.38 1.81
N THR A 99 10.59 -2.06 0.56
CA THR A 99 10.62 -3.02 -0.55
C THR A 99 12.04 -3.13 -1.12
N ILE A 100 12.40 -4.33 -1.58
CA ILE A 100 13.70 -4.62 -2.22
C ILE A 100 13.55 -4.63 -3.74
N GLU A 101 12.54 -5.34 -4.24
CA GLU A 101 12.23 -5.51 -5.65
C GLU A 101 10.75 -5.86 -5.84
N SER A 102 10.24 -5.73 -7.06
CA SER A 102 8.85 -6.03 -7.39
C SER A 102 8.65 -6.21 -8.89
N CYS A 103 7.66 -7.02 -9.29
CA CYS A 103 7.26 -7.19 -10.68
C CYS A 103 5.74 -7.41 -10.80
N CYS A 104 5.12 -6.81 -11.82
CA CYS A 104 3.70 -7.03 -12.16
C CYS A 104 3.43 -8.43 -12.73
N GLY A 105 4.47 -9.19 -13.09
CA GLY A 105 4.38 -10.51 -13.74
C GLY A 105 4.10 -10.45 -15.24
N HIS A 106 3.80 -9.27 -15.80
CA HIS A 106 3.61 -9.02 -17.24
C HIS A 106 2.69 -10.02 -17.96
N ASN A 107 1.66 -10.55 -17.27
CA ASN A 107 0.76 -11.59 -17.80
C ASN A 107 1.47 -12.89 -18.24
N LYS A 108 2.67 -13.13 -17.72
CA LYS A 108 3.55 -14.27 -18.02
C LYS A 108 3.95 -15.05 -16.77
N ALA A 109 3.97 -14.39 -15.61
CA ALA A 109 4.26 -14.97 -14.32
C ALA A 109 3.34 -14.35 -13.26
N LYS A 110 3.33 -14.96 -12.07
CA LYS A 110 2.69 -14.35 -10.90
C LYS A 110 3.43 -13.10 -10.49
N SER A 111 2.70 -12.08 -10.08
CA SER A 111 3.31 -10.88 -9.51
C SER A 111 4.03 -11.16 -8.20
N TYR A 112 4.96 -10.29 -7.85
CA TYR A 112 5.59 -10.34 -6.54
C TYR A 112 6.07 -8.97 -6.07
N ILE A 113 6.18 -8.85 -4.75
CA ILE A 113 6.83 -7.76 -4.02
C ILE A 113 7.73 -8.41 -2.97
N ALA A 114 9.04 -8.17 -3.05
CA ALA A 114 9.98 -8.57 -2.03
C ALA A 114 10.22 -7.43 -1.03
N VAL A 115 10.29 -7.76 0.26
CA VAL A 115 10.55 -6.80 1.34
C VAL A 115 11.77 -7.24 2.15
N VAL A 116 12.34 -6.30 2.91
CA VAL A 116 13.35 -6.65 3.91
C VAL A 116 12.76 -7.51 5.03
N GLU A 117 13.55 -8.40 5.61
CA GLU A 117 13.09 -9.39 6.59
C GLU A 117 12.33 -8.78 7.77
N LYS A 118 12.77 -7.61 8.25
CA LYS A 118 12.14 -6.90 9.38
C LYS A 118 10.67 -6.52 9.12
N ASP A 119 10.26 -6.47 7.85
CA ASP A 119 8.91 -6.07 7.43
C ASP A 119 8.00 -7.26 7.07
N ILE A 120 8.50 -8.50 7.11
CA ILE A 120 7.73 -9.72 6.83
C ILE A 120 6.49 -9.81 7.73
N ALA A 121 6.66 -9.64 9.04
CA ALA A 121 5.55 -9.69 10.00
C ALA A 121 4.49 -8.61 9.71
N ARG A 122 4.91 -7.45 9.21
CA ARG A 122 4.02 -6.34 8.87
C ARG A 122 3.27 -6.61 7.57
N MET A 123 3.93 -7.18 6.57
CA MET A 123 3.27 -7.64 5.34
C MET A 123 2.17 -8.67 5.64
N LEU A 124 2.47 -9.65 6.51
CA LEU A 124 1.49 -10.63 6.96
C LEU A 124 0.33 -9.98 7.72
N ALA A 125 0.61 -9.01 8.61
CA ALA A 125 -0.43 -8.28 9.35
C ALA A 125 -1.34 -7.43 8.43
N LEU A 126 -0.80 -6.94 7.31
CA LEU A 126 -1.56 -6.29 6.25
C LEU A 126 -2.35 -7.29 5.38
N GLY A 127 -2.20 -8.60 5.60
CA GLY A 127 -2.91 -9.65 4.89
C GLY A 127 -2.34 -9.98 3.51
N TYR A 128 -1.05 -9.71 3.29
CA TYR A 128 -0.35 -10.21 2.09
C TYR A 128 -0.10 -11.71 2.21
N GLN A 129 -0.16 -12.40 1.06
CA GLN A 129 0.12 -13.83 0.99
C GLN A 129 1.59 -14.02 0.61
N PRO A 130 2.40 -14.70 1.44
CA PRO A 130 3.78 -14.98 1.10
C PRO A 130 3.86 -16.04 0.01
N ASP A 131 4.89 -15.96 -0.83
CA ASP A 131 5.23 -17.06 -1.71
C ASP A 131 5.87 -18.19 -0.90
N LYS A 132 5.20 -19.34 -0.88
CA LYS A 132 5.64 -20.51 -0.10
C LYS A 132 6.88 -21.18 -0.69
N GLY A 133 7.22 -20.88 -1.94
CA GLY A 133 8.43 -21.39 -2.59
C GLY A 133 9.70 -20.62 -2.23
N HIS A 134 9.58 -19.43 -1.64
CA HIS A 134 10.73 -18.59 -1.32
C HIS A 134 11.30 -18.91 0.07
N GLU A 135 12.57 -19.28 0.12
CA GLU A 135 13.29 -19.77 1.31
C GLU A 135 13.19 -18.86 2.55
N THR A 136 13.29 -17.54 2.37
CA THR A 136 13.21 -16.56 3.47
C THR A 136 11.78 -16.11 3.81
N GLY A 137 10.79 -16.43 2.96
CA GLY A 137 9.42 -15.91 3.09
C GLY A 137 9.28 -14.38 2.93
N CYS A 138 10.29 -13.70 2.37
CA CYS A 138 10.29 -12.25 2.19
C CYS A 138 9.55 -11.77 0.93
N VAL A 139 9.08 -12.70 0.09
CA VAL A 139 8.39 -12.43 -1.16
C VAL A 139 6.89 -12.65 -0.98
N PHE A 140 6.10 -11.68 -1.45
CA PHE A 140 4.64 -11.67 -1.32
C PHE A 140 3.98 -11.42 -2.67
N TYR A 141 2.80 -12.01 -2.89
CA TYR A 141 1.98 -11.72 -4.06
C TYR A 141 1.36 -10.32 -3.96
N SER A 142 1.39 -9.55 -5.06
CA SER A 142 0.73 -8.24 -5.11
C SER A 142 -0.79 -8.43 -5.12
N LYS A 143 -1.49 -7.52 -4.44
CA LYS A 143 -2.97 -7.52 -4.38
C LYS A 143 -3.58 -6.70 -5.52
N THR A 144 -2.79 -5.86 -6.17
CA THR A 144 -3.25 -4.96 -7.24
C THR A 144 -2.78 -5.35 -8.63
N SER A 145 -1.91 -6.36 -8.74
CA SER A 145 -1.49 -6.90 -10.03
C SER A 145 -2.71 -7.25 -10.88
N ARG A 146 -2.74 -6.69 -12.08
CA ARG A 146 -3.80 -6.92 -13.06
C ARG A 146 -3.68 -8.28 -13.78
N HIS A 147 -2.60 -9.01 -13.50
CA HIS A 147 -2.15 -10.15 -14.30
C HIS A 147 -2.15 -11.47 -13.53
N ASP A 148 -2.54 -11.47 -12.25
CA ASP A 148 -2.52 -12.64 -11.36
C ASP A 148 -3.76 -13.54 -11.54
N LYS A 149 -4.15 -13.83 -12.79
CA LYS A 149 -5.25 -14.75 -13.09
C LYS A 149 -4.81 -16.22 -13.03
#